data_AF-A0A255Y061-F1
#
_entry.id   AF-A0A255Y061-F1
#
_cell.length_a   1.000
_cell.length_b   1.000
_cell.length_c   1.000
_cell.angle_alpha   90.00
_cell.angle_beta   90.00
_cell.angle_gamma   90.00
#
_symmetry.space_group_name_H-M   'P 1'
#
loop_
_entity.id
_entity.type
_entity.pdbx_description
1 polymer ?
#
loop_
_entity_poly.entity_id
_entity_poly.type
_entity_poly.pdbx_seq_one_letter_code
_entity_poly.pdbx_strand_id
1 'polypeptide(L)'
;MQKKTSLQVATEPGGSWVQTERAAHERWAKLAIAHPRASALLHVLLARMGRHNALVVSQKVLAKMADCNPRTVQRSLEILSRNNWIEVRQIGDSGTVNAYVVNARVAWSGKRDGIRYALFEAAVLVSDADQPDRDDIGMLPPLETIPALYPGEVQMPTGPGLPPPSEPPLPGFEPDLPARTLEDTELS
;
A
#
# COMPACT_ATOMS: atom_id res chain seq x y z
N MET A 1 -7.96 29.86 1.25
CA MET A 1 -7.07 28.96 2.02
C MET A 1 -6.89 27.68 1.19
N GLN A 2 -5.72 27.44 0.59
CA GLN A 2 -5.51 26.22 -0.21
C GLN A 2 -5.40 25.02 0.76
N LYS A 3 -6.36 24.09 0.72
CA LYS A 3 -6.24 22.79 1.41
C LYS A 3 -5.01 22.08 0.82
N LYS A 4 -4.00 21.81 1.65
CA LYS A 4 -2.85 20.97 1.27
C LYS A 4 -3.35 19.55 1.03
N THR A 5 -3.12 19.01 -0.17
CA THR A 5 -3.33 17.58 -0.47
C THR A 5 -2.62 16.74 0.59
N SER A 6 -3.39 15.92 1.30
CA SER A 6 -2.85 14.96 2.25
C SER A 6 -2.48 13.67 1.51
N LEU A 7 -1.25 13.20 1.72
CA LEU A 7 -0.79 11.90 1.23
C LEU A 7 -0.62 10.99 2.43
N GLN A 8 -1.30 9.84 2.41
CA GLN A 8 -1.20 8.84 3.46
C GLN A 8 -0.63 7.56 2.84
N VAL A 9 0.37 6.97 3.51
CA VAL A 9 0.89 5.65 3.16
C VAL A 9 0.17 4.65 4.06
N ALA A 10 -0.53 3.67 3.48
CA ALA A 10 -1.22 2.62 4.24
C ALA A 10 -0.26 1.69 5.00
N THR A 11 1.01 1.67 4.61
CA THR A 11 2.09 0.91 5.27
C THR A 11 3.34 1.76 5.31
N GLU A 12 3.77 2.20 6.50
CA GLU A 12 4.95 3.05 6.62
C GLU A 12 6.21 2.34 6.08
N PRO A 13 7.13 3.08 5.42
CA PRO A 13 8.41 2.55 5.00
C PRO A 13 9.17 1.93 6.18
N GLY A 14 9.43 0.62 6.10
CA GLY A 14 10.24 -0.06 7.12
C GLY A 14 11.73 0.24 6.93
N GLY A 15 12.37 0.77 7.98
CA GLY A 15 13.81 1.04 8.01
C GLY A 15 14.20 2.48 7.61
N SER A 16 15.28 2.99 8.19
CA SER A 16 15.77 4.37 7.98
C SER A 16 16.78 4.51 6.83
N TRP A 17 17.11 3.41 6.15
CA TRP A 17 18.18 3.35 5.15
C TRP A 17 17.81 2.42 4.00
N VAL A 18 18.37 2.72 2.83
CA VAL A 18 18.25 1.93 1.60
C VAL A 18 19.65 1.52 1.16
N GLN A 19 19.87 0.22 0.95
CA GLN A 19 21.15 -0.30 0.44
C GLN A 19 21.04 -0.58 -1.06
N THR A 20 22.11 -0.30 -1.80
CA THR A 20 22.20 -0.59 -3.24
C THR A 20 23.46 -1.41 -3.53
N GLU A 21 23.36 -2.41 -4.39
CA GLU A 21 24.52 -3.18 -4.85
C GLU A 21 25.46 -2.31 -5.68
N ARG A 22 26.78 -2.55 -5.60
CA ARG A 22 27.77 -1.73 -6.32
C ARG A 22 27.50 -1.65 -7.83
N ALA A 23 27.22 -2.80 -8.46
CA ALA A 23 26.92 -2.86 -9.88
C ALA A 23 25.60 -2.13 -10.24
N ALA A 24 24.60 -2.17 -9.36
CA ALA A 24 23.37 -1.41 -9.54
C ALA A 24 23.63 0.10 -9.39
N HIS A 25 24.45 0.50 -8.42
CA HIS A 25 24.83 1.88 -8.19
C HIS A 25 25.60 2.48 -9.38
N GLU A 26 26.53 1.74 -9.99
CA GLU A 26 27.24 2.15 -11.20
C GLU A 26 26.30 2.30 -12.40
N ARG A 27 25.35 1.38 -12.56
CA ARG A 27 24.28 1.52 -13.57
C ARG A 27 23.40 2.73 -13.31
N TRP A 28 23.14 3.04 -12.04
CA TRP A 28 22.34 4.19 -11.65
C TRP A 28 23.08 5.48 -11.98
N ALA A 29 24.39 5.56 -11.76
CA ALA A 29 25.19 6.71 -12.19
C ALA A 29 25.01 7.01 -13.69
N LYS A 30 25.03 5.97 -14.55
CA LYS A 30 24.75 6.11 -15.99
C LYS A 30 23.31 6.58 -16.27
N LEU A 31 22.33 6.03 -15.56
CA LEU A 31 20.93 6.46 -15.64
C LEU A 31 20.77 7.93 -15.25
N ALA A 32 21.43 8.38 -14.18
CA ALA A 32 21.36 9.75 -13.68
C ALA A 32 21.89 10.76 -14.69
N ILE A 33 22.97 10.40 -15.41
CA ILE A 33 23.55 11.24 -16.46
C ILE A 33 22.63 11.28 -17.70
N ALA A 34 22.20 10.12 -18.19
CA ALA A 34 21.42 10.04 -19.44
C ALA A 34 19.95 10.49 -19.27
N HIS A 35 19.35 10.18 -18.12
CA HIS A 35 17.93 10.34 -17.85
C HIS A 35 17.71 10.86 -16.41
N PRO A 36 18.09 12.12 -16.11
CA PRO A 36 18.05 12.65 -14.75
C PRO A 36 16.66 12.64 -14.11
N ARG A 37 15.60 12.84 -14.90
CA ARG A 37 14.21 12.77 -14.40
C ARG A 37 13.78 11.34 -14.03
N ALA A 38 14.23 10.33 -14.77
CA ALA A 38 13.98 8.94 -14.43
C ALA A 38 14.73 8.54 -13.14
N SER A 39 15.98 8.97 -13.01
CA SER A 39 16.77 8.79 -11.79
C SER A 39 16.11 9.44 -10.57
N ALA A 40 15.65 10.69 -10.70
CA ALA A 40 14.96 11.39 -9.62
C ALA A 40 13.64 10.69 -9.23
N LEU A 41 12.86 10.21 -10.22
CA LEU A 41 11.65 9.45 -9.94
C LEU A 41 11.96 8.13 -9.23
N LEU A 42 13.04 7.44 -9.60
CA LEU A 42 13.47 6.22 -8.92
C LEU A 42 13.82 6.49 -7.44
N HIS A 43 14.47 7.61 -7.13
CA HIS A 43 14.68 8.03 -5.73
C HIS A 43 13.35 8.24 -4.99
N VAL A 44 12.36 8.88 -5.62
CA VAL A 44 11.03 9.07 -5.01
C VAL A 44 10.36 7.74 -4.69
N LEU A 45 10.43 6.77 -5.60
CA LEU A 45 9.89 5.42 -5.37
C LEU A 45 10.62 4.73 -4.20
N LEU A 46 11.96 4.79 -4.18
CA LEU A 46 12.81 4.19 -3.14
C LEU A 46 12.60 4.81 -1.76
N ALA A 47 12.34 6.11 -1.68
CA ALA A 47 12.08 6.78 -0.41
C ALA A 47 10.71 6.45 0.21
N ARG A 48 9.81 5.82 -0.56
CA ARG A 48 8.42 5.56 -0.16
C ARG A 48 8.04 4.09 -0.11
N MET A 49 8.92 3.20 -0.59
CA MET A 49 8.66 1.77 -0.52
C MET A 49 8.82 1.23 0.90
N GLY A 50 7.91 0.34 1.28
CA GLY A 50 8.00 -0.47 2.49
C GLY A 50 8.97 -1.64 2.34
N ARG A 51 8.88 -2.59 3.27
CA ARG A 51 9.74 -3.79 3.36
C ARG A 51 9.73 -4.69 2.11
N HIS A 52 8.77 -4.48 1.21
CA HIS A 52 8.47 -5.38 0.09
C HIS A 52 8.64 -4.72 -1.29
N ASN A 53 9.38 -3.60 -1.37
CA ASN A 53 9.84 -2.97 -2.62
C ASN A 53 8.73 -2.58 -3.63
N ALA A 54 7.46 -2.51 -3.23
CA ALA A 54 6.35 -2.14 -4.10
C ALA A 54 5.62 -0.89 -3.57
N LEU A 55 5.21 -0.02 -4.50
CA LEU A 55 4.43 1.20 -4.25
C LEU A 55 3.22 1.25 -5.18
N VAL A 56 2.00 1.32 -4.63
CA VAL A 56 0.78 1.52 -5.40
C VAL A 56 0.38 2.99 -5.32
N VAL A 57 0.32 3.68 -6.45
CA VAL A 57 0.05 5.13 -6.51
C VAL A 57 -0.38 5.57 -7.91
N SER A 58 -1.17 6.64 -8.03
CA SER A 58 -1.50 7.24 -9.33
C SER A 58 -0.32 8.01 -9.93
N GLN A 59 -0.25 8.11 -11.27
CA GLN A 59 0.80 8.91 -11.93
C GLN A 59 0.71 10.40 -11.59
N LYS A 60 -0.51 10.90 -11.33
CA LYS A 60 -0.75 12.29 -10.91
C LYS A 60 -0.12 12.58 -9.55
N VAL A 61 -0.22 11.65 -8.61
CA VAL A 61 0.40 11.77 -7.29
C VAL A 61 1.93 11.66 -7.38
N LEU A 62 2.46 10.72 -8.19
CA LEU A 62 3.90 10.66 -8.47
C LEU A 62 4.43 11.98 -9.05
N ALA A 63 3.67 12.61 -9.94
CA ALA A 63 4.04 13.90 -10.54
C ALA A 63 4.16 15.01 -9.49
N LYS A 64 3.23 15.05 -8.53
CA LYS A 64 3.31 15.97 -7.38
C LYS A 64 4.52 15.67 -6.50
N MET A 65 4.78 14.39 -6.19
CA MET A 65 5.93 14.01 -5.36
C MET A 65 7.28 14.33 -6.00
N ALA A 66 7.39 14.10 -7.31
CA ALA A 66 8.60 14.34 -8.08
C ALA A 66 8.71 15.78 -8.60
N ASP A 67 7.80 16.67 -8.17
CA ASP A 67 7.68 18.07 -8.60
C ASP A 67 7.87 18.26 -10.11
N CYS A 68 7.07 17.52 -10.88
CA CYS A 68 7.15 17.54 -12.34
C CYS A 68 5.80 17.31 -13.01
N ASN A 69 5.78 17.44 -14.34
CA ASN A 69 4.58 17.20 -15.14
C ASN A 69 4.26 15.70 -15.23
N PRO A 70 2.97 15.28 -15.20
CA PRO A 70 2.57 13.89 -15.41
C PRO A 70 3.15 13.23 -16.66
N ARG A 71 3.30 13.96 -17.78
CA ARG A 71 3.94 13.43 -19.00
C ARG A 71 5.42 13.11 -18.80
N THR A 72 6.11 13.85 -17.93
CA THR A 72 7.50 13.57 -17.56
C THR A 72 7.58 12.31 -16.71
N VAL A 73 6.62 12.10 -15.81
CA VAL A 73 6.50 10.85 -15.04
C VAL A 73 6.28 9.67 -15.96
N GLN A 74 5.32 9.75 -16.89
CA GLN A 74 5.04 8.69 -17.85
C GLN A 74 6.30 8.26 -18.62
N ARG A 75 7.00 9.22 -19.24
CA ARG A 75 8.26 8.95 -19.97
C ARG A 75 9.35 8.36 -19.06
N SER A 76 9.43 8.84 -17.82
CA SER A 76 10.39 8.34 -16.83
C SER A 76 10.09 6.89 -16.44
N LEU A 77 8.81 6.56 -16.22
CA LEU A 77 8.36 5.18 -15.93
C LEU A 77 8.65 4.24 -17.09
N GLU A 78 8.46 4.68 -18.34
CA GLU A 78 8.84 3.90 -19.52
C GLU A 78 10.35 3.63 -19.57
N ILE A 79 11.19 4.63 -19.29
CA ILE A 79 12.65 4.47 -19.23
C ILE A 79 13.03 3.49 -18.11
N LEU A 80 12.45 3.64 -16.92
CA LEU A 80 12.74 2.78 -15.78
C LEU A 80 12.32 1.33 -16.05
N SER A 81 11.15 1.12 -16.64
CA SER A 81 10.64 -0.19 -17.02
C SER A 81 11.49 -0.85 -18.11
N ARG A 82 11.79 -0.14 -19.21
CA ARG A 82 12.64 -0.65 -20.30
C ARG A 82 14.05 -1.04 -19.84
N ASN A 83 14.59 -0.34 -18.84
CA ASN A 83 15.92 -0.61 -18.29
C ASN A 83 15.90 -1.55 -17.06
N ASN A 84 14.74 -2.17 -16.76
CA ASN A 84 14.55 -3.15 -15.69
C ASN A 84 14.87 -2.62 -14.28
N TRP A 85 14.59 -1.34 -14.03
CA TRP A 85 14.63 -0.75 -12.69
C TRP A 85 13.35 -1.01 -11.91
N ILE A 86 12.22 -1.00 -12.60
CA ILE A 86 10.89 -1.21 -12.03
C ILE A 86 10.04 -2.10 -12.94
N GLU A 87 9.02 -2.69 -12.35
CA GLU A 87 7.92 -3.34 -13.03
C GLU A 87 6.63 -2.54 -12.77
N VAL A 88 5.84 -2.32 -13.81
CA VAL A 88 4.58 -1.57 -13.73
C VAL A 88 3.42 -2.53 -13.92
N ARG A 89 2.51 -2.58 -12.95
CA ARG A 89 1.29 -3.40 -13.00
C ARG A 89 0.07 -2.53 -12.83
N GLN A 90 -0.88 -2.66 -13.76
CA GLN A 90 -2.17 -1.99 -13.64
C GLN A 90 -3.01 -2.66 -12.54
N ILE A 91 -3.66 -1.85 -11.71
CA ILE A 91 -4.57 -2.33 -10.66
C ILE A 91 -6.00 -1.87 -11.03
N GLY A 92 -6.87 -2.85 -11.31
CA GLY A 92 -8.26 -2.62 -11.70
C GLY A 92 -8.48 -2.24 -13.18
N ASP A 93 -9.74 -2.17 -13.58
CA ASP A 93 -10.15 -1.99 -14.98
C ASP A 93 -10.00 -0.54 -15.49
N SER A 94 -9.95 0.46 -14.59
CA SER A 94 -9.95 1.88 -14.99
C SER A 94 -8.58 2.46 -15.35
N GLY A 95 -7.48 1.70 -15.18
CA GLY A 95 -6.12 2.10 -15.54
C GLY A 95 -5.54 3.29 -14.76
N THR A 96 -6.29 3.85 -13.80
CA THR A 96 -5.95 5.10 -13.13
C THR A 96 -4.88 4.92 -12.05
N VAL A 97 -4.83 3.71 -11.45
CA VAL A 97 -3.88 3.36 -10.40
C VAL A 97 -3.00 2.20 -10.86
N ASN A 98 -1.69 2.36 -10.67
CA ASN A 98 -0.71 1.32 -10.97
C ASN A 98 0.09 0.97 -9.71
N ALA A 99 0.50 -0.28 -9.63
CA ALA A 99 1.54 -0.76 -8.73
C ALA A 99 2.90 -0.68 -9.44
N TYR A 100 3.89 -0.10 -8.76
CA TYR A 100 5.28 -0.02 -9.19
C TYR A 100 6.13 -0.87 -8.27
N VAL A 101 6.68 -1.96 -8.80
CA VAL A 101 7.56 -2.86 -8.06
C VAL A 101 9.00 -2.54 -8.44
N VAL A 102 9.82 -2.15 -7.47
CA VAL A 102 11.23 -1.89 -7.71
C VAL A 102 12.02 -3.19 -7.64
N ASN A 103 12.92 -3.37 -8.59
CA ASN A 103 13.72 -4.58 -8.68
C ASN A 103 14.57 -4.76 -7.42
N ALA A 104 14.36 -5.86 -6.68
CA ALA A 104 15.08 -6.14 -5.43
C ALA A 104 16.61 -6.26 -5.59
N ARG A 105 17.13 -6.44 -6.82
CA ARG A 105 18.58 -6.42 -7.12
C ARG A 105 19.15 -5.00 -7.18
N VAL A 106 18.29 -3.98 -7.32
CA VAL A 106 18.67 -2.57 -7.35
C VAL A 106 18.79 -2.02 -5.94
N ALA A 107 17.78 -2.29 -5.11
CA ALA A 107 17.72 -1.82 -3.74
C ALA A 107 16.85 -2.71 -2.86
N TRP A 108 17.20 -2.78 -1.57
CA TRP A 108 16.38 -3.35 -0.51
C TRP A 108 16.62 -2.61 0.80
N SER A 109 15.68 -2.73 1.73
CA SER A 109 15.84 -2.36 3.14
C SER A 109 15.71 -3.62 4.02
N GLY A 110 16.58 -3.78 5.02
CA GLY A 110 16.52 -4.90 5.98
C GLY A 110 17.33 -6.17 5.65
N LYS A 111 17.11 -7.27 6.41
CA LYS A 111 17.83 -8.55 6.29
C LYS A 111 17.41 -9.32 5.03
N ARG A 112 18.39 -9.92 4.33
CA ARG A 112 18.26 -10.60 3.03
C ARG A 112 17.46 -11.92 3.06
N ASP A 113 17.03 -12.39 4.24
CA ASP A 113 16.50 -13.74 4.45
C ASP A 113 15.03 -13.95 4.01
N GLY A 114 14.34 -12.90 3.54
CA GLY A 114 12.91 -12.97 3.18
C GLY A 114 12.57 -13.23 1.71
N ILE A 115 13.54 -13.38 0.81
CA ILE A 115 13.31 -13.38 -0.66
C ILE A 115 12.52 -14.63 -1.15
N ARG A 116 12.27 -15.64 -0.29
CA ARG A 116 11.69 -16.94 -0.69
C ARG A 116 10.17 -17.10 -0.52
N TYR A 117 9.46 -16.14 0.08
CA TYR A 117 7.99 -16.20 0.17
C TYR A 117 7.40 -14.95 -0.48
N ALA A 118 6.77 -15.14 -1.64
CA ALA A 118 6.08 -14.09 -2.38
C ALA A 118 4.72 -13.80 -1.73
N LEU A 119 4.71 -13.18 -0.55
CA LEU A 119 3.60 -12.28 -0.22
C LEU A 119 3.85 -10.99 -0.99
N PHE A 120 2.98 -10.67 -1.95
CA PHE A 120 2.94 -9.37 -2.60
C PHE A 120 2.36 -8.35 -1.61
N GLU A 121 3.13 -8.02 -0.59
CA GLU A 121 2.84 -6.87 0.26
C GLU A 121 3.32 -5.62 -0.49
N ALA A 122 2.46 -4.62 -0.62
CA ALA A 122 2.79 -3.38 -1.31
C ALA A 122 2.44 -2.20 -0.40
N ALA A 123 3.29 -1.18 -0.38
CA ALA A 123 2.93 0.08 0.23
C ALA A 123 1.87 0.74 -0.66
N VAL A 124 0.62 0.77 -0.21
CA VAL A 124 -0.45 1.48 -0.93
C VAL A 124 -0.41 2.93 -0.47
N LEU A 125 -0.08 3.83 -1.39
CA LEU A 125 -0.15 5.25 -1.12
C LEU A 125 -1.44 5.82 -1.71
N VAL A 126 -2.23 6.42 -0.83
CA VAL A 126 -3.53 6.98 -1.15
C VAL A 126 -3.45 8.50 -0.97
N SER A 127 -3.99 9.23 -1.95
CA SER A 127 -4.17 10.68 -1.87
C SER A 127 -5.66 11.00 -1.87
N ASP A 128 -6.05 11.99 -1.08
CA ASP A 128 -7.39 12.59 -1.13
C ASP A 128 -7.81 13.01 -2.56
N ALA A 129 -6.85 13.44 -3.39
CA ALA A 129 -7.08 13.87 -4.77
C ALA A 129 -7.48 12.73 -5.72
N ASP A 130 -7.30 11.48 -5.30
CA ASP A 130 -7.67 10.29 -6.05
C ASP A 130 -8.97 9.64 -5.53
N GLN A 131 -9.59 10.22 -4.49
CA GLN A 131 -10.84 9.73 -3.90
C GLN A 131 -12.06 10.46 -4.48
N PRO A 132 -13.10 9.75 -4.94
CA PRO A 132 -14.33 10.36 -5.47
C PRO A 132 -15.13 11.09 -4.36
N ASP A 133 -15.02 10.61 -3.13
CA ASP A 133 -15.64 11.06 -1.88
C ASP A 133 -14.67 11.92 -1.04
N ARG A 134 -13.69 12.57 -1.67
CA ARG A 134 -12.64 13.34 -0.98
C ARG A 134 -13.14 14.35 0.07
N ASP A 135 -14.34 14.89 -0.14
CA ASP A 135 -14.92 15.94 0.70
C ASP A 135 -15.59 15.35 1.96
N ASP A 136 -15.81 14.03 1.97
CA ASP A 136 -16.40 13.25 3.07
C ASP A 136 -15.35 12.47 3.89
N ILE A 137 -14.06 12.52 3.49
CA ILE A 137 -12.96 11.87 4.21
C ILE A 137 -12.88 12.39 5.65
N GLY A 138 -13.01 11.48 6.62
CA GLY A 138 -13.02 11.79 8.06
C GLY A 138 -14.37 12.24 8.61
N MET A 139 -15.41 12.30 7.76
CA MET A 139 -16.80 12.58 8.15
C MET A 139 -17.71 11.35 8.11
N LEU A 140 -17.21 10.22 7.60
CA LEU A 140 -17.93 8.95 7.58
C LEU A 140 -18.10 8.39 8.99
N PRO A 141 -19.24 7.72 9.29
CA PRO A 141 -19.42 7.03 10.56
C PRO A 141 -18.32 5.96 10.75
N PRO A 142 -17.93 5.66 12.00
CA PRO A 142 -16.97 4.60 12.28
C PRO A 142 -17.37 3.30 11.58
N LEU A 143 -16.38 2.59 11.02
CA LEU A 143 -16.62 1.28 10.44
C LEU A 143 -17.17 0.32 11.50
N GLU A 144 -18.14 -0.49 11.10
CA GLU A 144 -18.65 -1.61 11.91
C GLU A 144 -17.47 -2.46 12.39
N THR A 145 -17.30 -2.55 13.70
CA THR A 145 -16.22 -3.33 14.31
C THR A 145 -16.74 -4.72 14.63
N ILE A 146 -16.08 -5.75 14.12
CA ILE A 146 -16.33 -7.12 14.55
C ILE A 146 -15.76 -7.27 15.98
N PRO A 147 -16.54 -7.73 16.96
CA PRO A 147 -16.05 -7.98 18.30
C PRO A 147 -14.85 -8.95 18.29
N ALA A 148 -13.84 -8.63 19.10
CA ALA A 148 -12.77 -9.56 19.40
C ALA A 148 -13.15 -10.37 20.63
N LEU A 149 -12.89 -11.68 20.61
CA LEU A 149 -13.05 -12.57 21.77
C LEU A 149 -11.67 -12.81 22.40
N TYR A 150 -11.57 -12.57 23.70
CA TYR A 150 -10.43 -13.01 24.50
C TYR A 150 -10.52 -14.51 24.82
N PRO A 151 -9.40 -15.16 25.20
CA PRO A 151 -9.41 -16.56 25.60
C PRO A 151 -10.45 -16.86 26.70
N GLY A 152 -11.42 -17.72 26.38
CA GLY A 152 -12.50 -18.09 27.29
C GLY A 152 -13.79 -17.26 27.17
N GLU A 153 -13.83 -16.23 26.32
CA GLU A 153 -15.05 -15.50 26.01
C GLU A 153 -15.90 -16.22 24.95
N VAL A 154 -17.22 -16.17 25.12
CA VAL A 154 -18.19 -16.73 24.15
C VAL A 154 -19.13 -15.60 23.74
N GLN A 155 -19.25 -15.39 22.43
CA GLN A 155 -20.19 -14.42 21.89
C GLN A 155 -21.61 -15.01 21.99
N MET A 156 -22.52 -14.33 22.69
CA MET A 156 -23.92 -14.75 22.77
C MET A 156 -24.74 -14.09 21.65
N PRO A 157 -25.52 -14.86 20.86
CA PRO A 157 -26.43 -14.33 19.86
C PRO A 157 -27.67 -13.71 20.53
N THR A 158 -27.51 -12.47 21.01
CA THR A 158 -28.59 -11.71 21.66
C THR A 158 -28.88 -10.43 20.90
N GLY A 159 -30.16 -10.14 20.66
CA GLY A 159 -30.61 -8.86 20.10
C GLY A 159 -31.85 -9.01 19.23
N PRO A 160 -32.61 -7.93 19.01
CA PRO A 160 -33.66 -7.91 17.99
C PRO A 160 -32.95 -7.95 16.63
N GLY A 161 -32.92 -9.14 16.00
CA GLY A 161 -32.35 -9.31 14.67
C GLY A 161 -32.99 -8.38 13.64
N LEU A 162 -32.44 -8.37 12.43
CA LEU A 162 -33.01 -7.58 11.34
C LEU A 162 -34.44 -8.06 11.01
N PRO A 163 -35.33 -7.15 10.56
CA PRO A 163 -36.64 -7.56 10.04
C PRO A 163 -36.48 -8.52 8.83
N PRO A 164 -37.52 -9.31 8.50
CA PRO A 164 -37.50 -10.21 7.35
C PRO A 164 -37.00 -9.50 6.08
N PRO A 165 -36.13 -10.11 5.27
CA PRO A 165 -35.97 -11.56 5.03
C PRO A 165 -34.93 -12.26 5.91
N SER A 166 -34.34 -11.58 6.89
CA SER A 166 -33.39 -12.21 7.81
C SER A 166 -34.12 -13.27 8.64
N GLU A 167 -33.89 -14.54 8.33
CA GLU A 167 -34.48 -15.66 9.06
C GLU A 167 -33.78 -15.77 10.43
N PRO A 168 -34.51 -15.63 11.55
CA PRO A 168 -33.91 -15.83 12.86
C PRO A 168 -33.49 -17.30 13.01
N PRO A 169 -32.37 -17.59 13.70
CA PRO A 169 -31.97 -18.95 13.96
C PRO A 169 -33.04 -19.70 14.75
N LEU A 170 -33.18 -21.01 14.47
CA LEU A 170 -34.04 -21.88 15.26
C LEU A 170 -33.51 -21.92 16.71
N PRO A 171 -34.39 -21.87 17.73
CA PRO A 171 -33.96 -21.94 19.13
C PRO A 171 -33.08 -23.16 19.41
N GLY A 172 -31.87 -22.94 19.92
CA GLY A 172 -30.88 -23.99 20.20
C GLY A 172 -30.05 -24.44 18.99
N PHE A 173 -30.22 -23.79 17.83
CA PHE A 173 -29.42 -23.97 16.62
C PHE A 173 -28.83 -22.64 16.15
N GLU A 174 -28.54 -21.74 17.09
CA GLU A 174 -27.90 -20.47 16.78
C GLU A 174 -26.49 -20.72 16.20
N PRO A 175 -26.16 -20.17 15.03
CA PRO A 175 -24.82 -20.28 14.48
C PRO A 175 -23.85 -19.45 15.33
N ASP A 176 -22.60 -19.92 15.43
CA ASP A 176 -21.53 -19.12 16.03
C ASP A 176 -21.42 -17.76 15.32
N LEU A 177 -21.29 -16.72 16.12
CA LEU A 177 -21.16 -15.37 15.61
C LEU A 177 -19.72 -15.10 15.13
N PRO A 178 -19.56 -14.27 14.07
CA PRO A 178 -18.24 -13.93 13.56
C PRO A 178 -17.48 -13.10 14.60
N ALA A 179 -16.31 -13.59 15.00
CA ALA A 179 -15.41 -12.93 15.92
C ALA A 179 -13.96 -13.05 15.46
N ARG A 180 -13.10 -12.14 15.94
CA ARG A 180 -11.64 -12.27 15.82
C ARG A 180 -11.07 -12.86 17.12
N THR A 181 -10.31 -13.94 17.04
CA THR A 181 -9.61 -14.52 18.19
C THR A 181 -8.33 -13.71 18.45
N LEU A 182 -8.15 -13.21 19.67
CA LEU A 182 -6.89 -12.61 20.11
C LEU A 182 -6.09 -13.65 20.88
N GLU A 183 -4.85 -13.91 20.47
CA GLU A 183 -3.88 -14.67 21.26
C GLU A 183 -3.18 -13.71 22.24
N ASP A 184 -3.07 -14.10 23.51
CA ASP A 184 -2.31 -13.36 24.52
C ASP A 184 -0.83 -13.34 24.11
N THR A 185 -0.41 -12.29 23.41
CA THR A 185 1.01 -11.96 23.32
C THR A 185 1.34 -11.15 24.56
N GLU A 186 1.90 -11.84 25.54
CA GLU A 186 2.13 -11.39 26.90
C GLU A 186 2.70 -9.96 27.01
N LEU A 187 2.08 -9.18 27.91
CA LEU A 187 2.80 -8.21 28.72
C LEU A 187 3.88 -8.95 29.50
N SER A 188 5.14 -8.87 29.04
CA SER A 188 6.33 -9.22 29.81
C SER A 188 7.42 -8.18 29.60
#